data_AF-A0A7W1UBB7-F1
#
_entry.id   AF-A0A7W1UBB7-F1
#
_cell.length_a   1.000
_cell.length_b   1.000
_cell.length_c   1.000
_cell.angle_alpha   90.00
_cell.angle_beta   90.00
_cell.angle_gamma   90.00
#
_symmetry.space_group_name_H-M   'P 1'
#
loop_
_entity.id
_entity.type
_entity.pdbx_description
1 polymer ?
#
loop_
_entity_poly.entity_id
_entity_poly.type
_entity_poly.pdbx_seq_one_letter_code
_entity_poly.pdbx_strand_id
1 'polypeptide(L)'
;MRVARLYGMIHANASSTATVRAVFIIDPKRVIRALLYYPLNAGRNVDEILRLVTALQTTDRFACATPANWREGEKVVVPPPKTVQEVDQVLAKTEYEHRDFYLALKDISPAATAKPVEVTVPKPAEAAAPEPAKPEPARPEPAQPAETTPST
;
A
#
# COMPACT_ATOMS: atom_id res chain seq x y z
N MET A 1 3.86 4.79 19.51
CA MET A 1 3.05 5.36 18.41
C MET A 1 3.84 5.99 17.24
N ARG A 2 5.15 5.72 17.07
CA ARG A 2 5.97 6.37 16.02
C ARG A 2 5.54 5.99 14.59
N VAL A 3 5.33 4.70 14.33
CA VAL A 3 4.92 4.18 13.00
C VAL A 3 3.53 4.69 12.61
N ALA A 4 2.57 4.66 13.54
CA ALA A 4 1.20 5.14 13.28
C ALA A 4 1.15 6.63 12.88
N ARG A 5 2.02 7.47 13.44
CA ARG A 5 2.15 8.89 13.05
C ARG A 5 2.78 9.03 11.66
N LEU A 6 3.81 8.25 11.35
CA LEU A 6 4.47 8.28 10.03
C LEU A 6 3.55 7.85 8.89
N TYR A 7 2.66 6.88 9.12
CA TYR A 7 1.70 6.39 8.13
C TYR A 7 0.34 7.14 8.18
N GLY A 8 0.22 8.21 8.98
CA GLY A 8 -1.03 8.98 9.06
C GLY A 8 -2.24 8.19 9.57
N MET A 9 -2.01 7.14 10.37
CA MET A 9 -3.08 6.27 10.89
C MET A 9 -3.83 6.86 12.09
N ILE A 10 -3.49 8.09 12.50
CA ILE A 10 -4.13 8.82 13.60
C ILE A 10 -4.96 9.96 13.02
N HIS A 11 -6.28 9.79 12.98
CA HIS A 11 -7.20 10.87 12.60
C HIS A 11 -7.68 11.62 13.83
N ALA A 12 -7.55 12.95 13.81
CA ALA A 12 -7.88 13.83 14.93
C ALA A 12 -9.33 13.65 15.45
N ASN A 13 -10.26 13.31 14.55
CA ASN A 13 -11.70 13.18 14.86
C ASN A 13 -12.14 11.74 15.19
N ALA A 14 -11.27 10.73 15.10
CA ALA A 14 -11.65 9.33 15.31
C ALA A 14 -11.24 8.80 16.69
N SER A 15 -9.98 9.00 17.08
CA SER A 15 -9.46 8.67 18.40
C SER A 15 -8.02 9.17 18.51
N SER A 16 -7.66 9.73 19.66
CA SER A 16 -6.27 10.14 19.97
C SER A 16 -5.38 8.95 20.36
N THR A 17 -5.97 7.78 20.64
CA THR A 17 -5.29 6.60 21.19
C THR A 17 -5.42 5.35 20.31
N ALA A 18 -6.45 5.26 19.46
CA ALA A 18 -6.66 4.13 18.55
C ALA A 18 -6.40 4.52 17.09
N THR A 19 -5.62 3.71 16.39
CA THR A 19 -5.41 3.88 14.94
C THR A 19 -6.67 3.52 14.16
N VAL A 20 -6.98 4.30 13.12
CA VAL A 20 -8.03 3.90 12.16
C VAL A 20 -7.63 2.64 11.40
N ARG A 21 -8.61 1.92 10.84
CA ARG A 21 -8.37 0.69 10.08
C ARG A 21 -7.85 1.06 8.69
N ALA A 22 -6.56 1.35 8.60
CA ALA A 22 -5.88 1.69 7.36
C ALA A 22 -5.31 0.44 6.67
N VAL A 23 -5.43 0.38 5.35
CA VAL A 23 -4.82 -0.64 4.48
C VAL A 23 -3.92 0.07 3.48
N PHE A 24 -2.67 -0.35 3.40
CA PHE A 24 -1.68 0.16 2.46
C PHE A 24 -1.29 -0.96 1.51
N ILE A 25 -1.49 -0.74 0.22
CA ILE A 25 -1.03 -1.66 -0.82
C ILE A 25 0.28 -1.10 -1.37
N ILE A 26 1.37 -1.85 -1.16
CA ILE A 26 2.73 -1.44 -1.51
C ILE A 26 3.26 -2.42 -2.56
N ASP A 27 3.82 -1.90 -3.64
CA ASP A 27 4.40 -2.73 -4.70
C ASP A 27 5.84 -3.20 -4.36
N PRO A 28 6.43 -4.13 -5.15
CA PRO A 28 7.81 -4.59 -4.94
C PRO A 28 8.86 -3.48 -5.08
N LYS A 29 8.51 -2.34 -5.71
CA LYS A 29 9.37 -1.15 -5.83
C LYS A 29 9.26 -0.23 -4.62
N ARG A 30 8.51 -0.63 -3.58
CA ARG A 30 8.24 0.12 -2.34
C ARG A 30 7.46 1.42 -2.58
N VAL A 31 6.65 1.46 -3.63
CA VAL A 31 5.74 2.56 -3.93
C VAL A 31 4.35 2.19 -3.41
N ILE A 32 3.70 3.14 -2.72
CA ILE A 32 2.33 2.97 -2.26
C ILE A 32 1.40 3.14 -3.47
N ARG A 33 0.64 2.08 -3.80
CA ARG A 33 -0.24 2.04 -4.97
C ARG A 33 -1.70 2.35 -4.65
N ALA A 34 -2.13 2.03 -3.44
CA ALA A 34 -3.46 2.37 -2.95
C ALA A 34 -3.47 2.47 -1.43
N LEU A 35 -4.36 3.33 -0.92
CA LEU A 35 -4.64 3.51 0.50
C LEU A 35 -6.15 3.41 0.73
N LEU A 36 -6.56 2.65 1.73
CA LEU A 36 -7.95 2.60 2.18
C LEU A 36 -8.02 2.90 3.66
N TYR A 37 -8.91 3.83 4.05
CA TYR A 37 -9.12 4.21 5.44
C TYR A 37 -10.56 3.89 5.85
N TYR A 38 -10.72 2.92 6.76
CA TYR A 38 -12.02 2.57 7.35
C TYR A 38 -12.12 3.11 8.79
N PRO A 39 -13.31 3.56 9.21
CA PRO A 39 -13.56 3.91 10.61
C PRO A 39 -13.57 2.66 11.51
N LEU A 40 -13.49 2.85 12.83
CA LEU A 40 -13.37 1.74 13.79
C LEU A 40 -14.58 0.79 13.78
N ASN A 41 -15.76 1.32 13.46
CA ASN A 41 -17.05 0.63 13.45
C ASN A 41 -17.36 -0.11 12.13
N ALA A 42 -16.61 0.11 11.06
CA ALA A 42 -16.84 -0.56 9.78
C ALA A 42 -15.81 -1.68 9.53
N GLY A 43 -16.30 -2.86 9.17
CA GLY A 43 -15.47 -3.97 8.69
C GLY A 43 -14.84 -3.66 7.33
N ARG A 44 -13.70 -4.28 7.04
CA ARG A 44 -13.05 -4.19 5.72
C ARG A 44 -13.65 -5.23 4.79
N ASN A 45 -13.79 -4.88 3.51
CA ASN A 45 -14.09 -5.85 2.46
C ASN A 45 -12.76 -6.44 1.94
N VAL A 46 -12.50 -7.71 2.28
CA VAL A 46 -11.26 -8.41 1.87
C VAL A 46 -11.27 -8.74 0.38
N ASP A 47 -12.44 -9.06 -0.19
CA ASP A 47 -12.58 -9.36 -1.61
C ASP A 47 -12.21 -8.15 -2.47
N GLU A 48 -12.54 -6.93 -2.02
CA GLU A 48 -12.14 -5.71 -2.71
C GLU A 48 -10.63 -5.47 -2.63
N ILE A 49 -10.00 -5.79 -1.49
CA ILE A 49 -8.55 -5.67 -1.36
C ILE A 49 -7.86 -6.64 -2.33
N LEU A 50 -8.36 -7.88 -2.42
CA LEU A 50 -7.83 -8.87 -3.36
C LEU A 50 -8.02 -8.43 -4.82
N ARG A 51 -9.24 -8.00 -5.17
CA ARG A 51 -9.56 -7.46 -6.51
C ARG A 51 -8.66 -6.30 -6.88
N LEU A 52 -8.41 -5.38 -5.95
CA LEU A 52 -7.55 -4.22 -6.17
C LEU A 52 -6.09 -4.62 -6.40
N VAL A 53 -5.57 -5.60 -5.65
CA VAL A 53 -4.22 -6.14 -5.89
C VAL A 53 -4.12 -6.77 -7.26
N THR A 54 -5.07 -7.62 -7.65
CA THR A 54 -5.11 -8.22 -8.99
C THR A 54 -5.18 -7.15 -10.07
N ALA A 55 -6.06 -6.15 -9.91
CA ALA A 55 -6.21 -5.06 -10.88
C ALA A 55 -4.87 -4.33 -11.07
N LEU A 56 -4.19 -3.97 -9.97
CA LEU A 56 -2.88 -3.32 -10.02
C LEU A 56 -1.83 -4.18 -10.72
N GLN A 57 -1.75 -5.47 -10.39
CA GLN A 57 -0.84 -6.41 -11.07
C GLN A 57 -1.14 -6.55 -12.56
N THR A 58 -2.43 -6.56 -12.93
CA THR A 58 -2.89 -6.58 -14.33
C THR A 58 -2.48 -5.30 -15.06
N THR A 59 -2.69 -4.13 -14.45
CA THR A 59 -2.30 -2.84 -15.04
C THR A 59 -0.79 -2.77 -15.30
N ASP A 60 0.02 -3.25 -14.35
CA ASP A 60 1.47 -3.25 -14.46
C ASP A 60 1.97 -4.21 -15.54
N ARG A 61 1.31 -5.36 -15.69
CA ARG A 61 1.71 -6.40 -16.64
C ARG A 61 1.34 -6.08 -18.09
N PHE A 62 0.14 -5.53 -18.30
CA PHE A 62 -0.42 -5.32 -19.65
C PHE A 62 -0.41 -3.86 -20.09
N ALA A 63 0.22 -2.98 -19.31
CA ALA A 63 0.28 -1.52 -19.51
C ALA A 63 -1.10 -0.97 -19.89
N CYS A 64 -2.10 -1.28 -19.07
CA CYS A 64 -3.50 -0.95 -19.30
C CYS A 64 -4.12 -0.31 -18.05
N ALA A 65 -5.32 0.23 -18.19
CA ALA A 65 -6.13 0.71 -17.08
C ALA A 65 -7.33 -0.22 -16.88
N THR A 66 -7.70 -0.48 -15.63
CA THR A 66 -8.90 -1.27 -15.30
C THR A 66 -10.10 -0.34 -15.12
N PRO A 67 -11.25 -0.60 -15.77
CA PRO A 67 -12.47 0.18 -15.57
C PRO A 67 -13.05 0.04 -14.15
N ALA A 68 -14.08 0.84 -13.85
CA ALA A 68 -14.80 0.74 -12.58
C ALA A 68 -15.43 -0.65 -12.42
N ASN A 69 -15.36 -1.20 -11.21
CA ASN A 69 -15.84 -2.55 -10.87
C ASN A 69 -15.19 -3.71 -11.65
N TRP A 70 -14.06 -3.46 -12.32
CA TRP A 70 -13.39 -4.46 -13.15
C TRP A 70 -13.06 -5.74 -12.38
N ARG A 71 -13.29 -6.88 -13.04
CA ARG A 71 -12.92 -8.22 -12.57
C ARG A 71 -12.03 -8.96 -13.57
N GLU A 72 -11.31 -9.97 -13.08
CA GLU A 72 -10.51 -10.85 -13.93
C GLU A 72 -11.34 -11.41 -15.08
N GLY A 73 -10.83 -11.28 -16.30
CA GLY A 73 -11.52 -11.72 -17.52
C GLY A 73 -12.36 -10.64 -18.21
N GLU A 74 -12.59 -9.48 -17.57
CA GLU A 74 -13.25 -8.36 -18.22
C GLU A 74 -12.26 -7.52 -19.06
N LYS A 75 -12.80 -6.78 -20.03
CA LYS A 75 -12.03 -5.89 -20.90
C LYS A 75 -11.31 -4.81 -20.11
N VAL A 76 -10.09 -4.48 -20.54
CA VAL A 76 -9.29 -3.41 -19.97
C VAL A 76 -9.27 -2.21 -20.89
N VAL A 77 -9.08 -1.03 -20.32
CA VAL A 77 -8.98 0.25 -21.03
C VAL A 77 -7.54 0.44 -21.51
N VAL A 78 -7.38 0.80 -22.78
CA VAL A 78 -6.10 1.21 -23.34
C VAL A 78 -5.78 2.63 -22.86
N PRO A 79 -4.55 2.93 -22.43
CA PRO A 79 -4.18 4.29 -22.04
C PRO A 79 -4.48 5.27 -23.19
N PRO A 80 -5.07 6.44 -22.90
CA PRO A 80 -5.44 7.40 -23.92
C PRO A 80 -4.19 7.95 -24.62
N PRO A 81 -4.25 8.19 -25.94
CA PRO A 81 -3.17 8.83 -26.69
C PRO A 81 -2.97 10.26 -26.19
N LYS A 82 -1.72 10.71 -26.13
CA LYS A 82 -1.36 12.07 -25.68
C LYS A 82 -1.09 13.03 -26.83
N THR A 83 -0.82 12.48 -28.02
CA THR A 83 -0.50 13.25 -29.23
C THR A 83 -1.43 12.88 -30.38
N VAL A 84 -1.61 13.80 -31.32
CA VAL A 84 -2.48 13.58 -32.49
C VAL A 84 -1.98 12.41 -33.35
N GLN A 85 -0.67 12.25 -33.46
CA GLN A 85 -0.04 11.15 -34.19
C GLN A 85 -0.35 9.78 -33.56
N GLU A 86 -0.42 9.71 -32.22
CA GLU A 86 -0.81 8.49 -31.51
C GLU A 86 -2.30 8.18 -31.70
N VAL A 87 -3.16 9.20 -31.86
CA VAL A 87 -4.59 8.99 -32.13
C VAL A 87 -4.78 8.17 -33.40
N ASP A 88 -4.12 8.56 -34.49
CA ASP A 88 -4.22 7.84 -35.77
C ASP A 88 -3.73 6.39 -35.65
N GLN A 89 -2.65 6.18 -34.89
CA GLN A 89 -2.10 4.84 -34.63
C GLN A 89 -3.03 3.97 -33.79
N VAL A 90 -3.69 4.56 -32.77
CA VAL A 90 -4.64 3.84 -31.92
C VAL A 90 -5.91 3.52 -32.71
N LEU A 91 -6.47 4.48 -33.45
CA LEU A 91 -7.66 4.28 -34.27
C LEU A 91 -7.43 3.27 -35.41
N ALA A 92 -6.21 3.17 -35.93
CA ALA A 92 -5.86 2.15 -36.93
C ALA A 92 -5.93 0.71 -36.39
N LYS A 93 -5.92 0.51 -35.07
CA LYS A 93 -6.00 -0.83 -34.46
C LYS A 93 -7.43 -1.33 -34.41
N THR A 94 -7.81 -2.16 -35.38
CA THR A 94 -9.16 -2.76 -35.46
C THR A 94 -9.44 -3.80 -34.37
N GLU A 95 -8.41 -4.24 -33.64
CA GLU A 95 -8.50 -5.19 -32.52
C GLU A 95 -9.11 -4.56 -31.25
N TYR A 96 -9.19 -3.23 -31.17
CA TYR A 96 -9.79 -2.55 -30.02
C TYR A 96 -11.25 -2.20 -30.29
N GLU A 97 -12.07 -2.32 -29.24
CA GLU A 97 -13.41 -1.74 -29.23
C GLU A 97 -13.25 -0.24 -28.95
N HIS A 98 -13.16 0.54 -30.02
CA HIS A 98 -13.13 1.99 -29.97
C HIS A 98 -14.53 2.53 -29.70
N ARG A 99 -14.68 3.29 -28.62
CA ARG A 99 -15.88 4.11 -28.39
C ARG A 99 -15.64 5.55 -28.77
N ASP A 100 -14.43 6.03 -28.52
CA ASP A 100 -13.95 7.35 -28.89
C ASP A 100 -12.41 7.33 -29.01
N PHE A 101 -11.81 8.40 -29.52
CA PHE A 101 -10.35 8.50 -29.71
C PHE A 101 -9.55 8.30 -28.41
N TYR A 102 -10.14 8.62 -27.26
CA TYR A 102 -9.54 8.49 -25.93
C TYR A 102 -10.03 7.26 -25.15
N LEU A 103 -11.01 6.52 -25.68
CA LEU A 103 -11.64 5.40 -25.00
C LEU A 103 -11.71 4.19 -25.94
N ALA A 104 -10.72 3.31 -25.76
CA ALA A 104 -10.63 2.03 -26.43
C ALA A 104 -10.53 0.91 -25.40
N LEU A 105 -11.30 -0.15 -25.60
CA LEU A 105 -11.25 -1.37 -24.77
C LEU A 105 -10.51 -2.47 -25.53
N LYS A 106 -9.68 -3.23 -24.80
CA LYS A 106 -9.01 -4.42 -25.31
C LYS A 106 -9.31 -5.63 -24.43
N ASP A 107 -9.44 -6.79 -25.06
CA ASP A 107 -9.53 -8.06 -24.37
C ASP A 107 -8.12 -8.53 -23.96
N ILE A 108 -7.97 -8.94 -22.71
CA ILE A 108 -6.76 -9.60 -22.21
C ILE A 108 -7.07 -11.09 -22.03
N SER A 109 -6.66 -11.90 -23.00
CA SER A 109 -6.95 -13.33 -22.96
C SER A 109 -6.31 -13.98 -21.71
N PRO A 110 -7.05 -14.85 -20.98
CA PRO A 110 -6.60 -15.44 -19.71
C PRO A 110 -5.43 -16.44 -19.85
N ALA A 111 -4.94 -16.71 -21.07
CA ALA A 111 -3.78 -17.57 -21.28
C ALA A 111 -2.46 -16.98 -20.74
N ALA A 112 -2.39 -15.67 -20.51
CA ALA A 112 -1.19 -15.06 -19.95
C ALA A 112 -1.11 -15.18 -18.41
N THR A 113 -2.23 -15.37 -17.69
CA THR A 113 -2.29 -15.25 -16.22
C THR A 113 -1.75 -16.45 -15.43
N ALA A 114 -1.32 -17.55 -16.08
CA ALA A 114 -0.86 -18.76 -15.40
C ALA A 114 0.64 -18.81 -15.09
N LYS A 115 1.22 -17.75 -14.53
CA LYS A 115 2.37 -17.95 -13.63
C LYS A 115 1.95 -17.46 -12.26
N PRO A 116 1.76 -18.37 -11.28
CA PRO A 116 1.56 -17.93 -9.92
C PRO A 116 2.80 -17.10 -9.58
N VAL A 117 2.59 -15.83 -9.24
CA VAL A 117 3.62 -15.05 -8.59
C VAL A 117 3.83 -15.76 -7.26
N GLU A 118 4.84 -16.62 -7.22
CA GLU A 118 5.31 -17.26 -6.00
C GLU A 118 5.54 -16.13 -5.02
N VAL A 119 4.68 -16.04 -4.01
CA VAL A 119 4.87 -15.11 -2.90
C VAL A 119 6.05 -15.68 -2.14
N THR A 120 7.26 -15.40 -2.62
CA THR A 120 8.46 -15.56 -1.83
C THR A 120 8.36 -14.50 -0.75
N VAL A 121 7.64 -14.83 0.33
CA VAL A 121 7.76 -14.12 1.59
C VAL A 121 9.27 -14.10 1.85
N PRO A 122 9.92 -12.92 1.85
CA PRO A 122 11.32 -12.89 2.24
C PRO A 122 11.37 -13.52 3.62
N LYS A 123 12.08 -14.65 3.73
CA LYS A 123 12.39 -15.30 5.01
C LYS A 123 12.72 -14.17 5.97
N PRO A 124 12.04 -14.03 7.13
CA PRO A 124 12.39 -13.00 8.08
C PRO A 124 13.89 -13.14 8.28
N ALA A 125 14.64 -12.08 7.94
CA ALA A 125 16.06 -12.04 8.24
C ALA A 125 16.12 -12.37 9.73
N GLU A 126 16.70 -13.54 10.01
CA GLU A 126 16.89 -14.06 11.34
C GLU A 126 17.49 -12.91 12.13
N ALA A 127 16.69 -12.35 13.02
CA ALA A 127 17.11 -11.23 13.83
C ALA A 127 18.31 -11.75 14.60
N ALA A 128 19.51 -11.36 14.15
CA ALA A 128 20.71 -11.49 14.95
C ALA A 128 20.33 -10.92 16.32
N ALA A 129 20.36 -11.80 17.32
CA ALA A 129 20.03 -11.44 18.68
C ALA A 129 20.75 -10.13 19.00
N PRO A 130 20.08 -9.11 19.55
CA PRO A 130 20.79 -7.92 19.98
C PRO A 130 21.87 -8.39 20.96
N GLU A 131 23.12 -8.14 20.59
CA GLU A 131 24.28 -8.31 21.46
C GLU A 131 23.94 -7.66 22.81
N PRO A 132 24.17 -8.33 23.95
CA PRO A 132 23.72 -7.83 25.24
C PRO A 132 24.28 -6.43 25.47
N ALA A 133 23.37 -5.48 25.63
CA ALA A 133 23.71 -4.09 25.91
C ALA A 133 24.68 -4.07 27.10
N LYS A 134 25.87 -3.49 26.89
CA LYS A 134 26.81 -3.19 27.96
C LYS A 134 26.05 -2.41 29.06
N PRO A 135 26.25 -2.74 30.34
CA PRO A 135 25.54 -2.08 31.43
C PRO A 135 25.83 -0.58 31.37
N GLU A 136 24.75 0.20 31.29
CA GLU A 136 24.77 1.64 31.40
C GLU A 136 25.41 2.02 32.76
N PRO A 137 26.38 2.95 32.81
CA PRO A 137 26.97 3.34 34.08
C PRO A 137 25.90 3.98 34.97
N ALA A 138 25.83 3.49 36.21
CA ALA A 138 24.87 3.93 37.21
C ALA A 138 24.82 5.46 37.30
N ARG A 139 23.62 6.01 37.07
CA ARG A 139 23.32 7.42 37.30
C ARG A 139 23.58 7.72 38.78
N PRO A 140 24.38 8.74 39.13
CA PRO A 140 24.65 9.05 40.53
C PRO A 140 23.36 9.40 41.25
N GLU A 141 23.20 8.77 42.42
CA GLU A 141 22.08 8.95 43.35
C GLU A 141 21.95 10.44 43.73
N PRO A 142 20.74 11.03 43.76
CA PRO A 142 20.57 12.40 44.21
C PRO A 142 20.93 12.51 45.69
N ALA A 143 21.87 13.40 46.02
CA ALA A 143 22.31 13.66 47.38
C ALA A 143 21.11 13.98 48.29
N GLN A 144 21.00 13.25 49.41
CA GLN A 144 20.03 13.51 50.46
C GLN A 144 20.32 14.89 51.09
N PRO A 145 19.31 15.73 51.38
CA PRO A 145 19.52 16.97 52.11
C PRO A 145 19.86 16.66 53.57
N ALA A 146 20.94 17.27 54.06
CA ALA A 146 21.41 17.13 55.43
C ALA A 146 20.34 17.58 56.45
N GLU A 147 19.96 16.69 57.36
CA GLU A 147 19.22 17.04 58.58
C GLU A 147 20.09 17.92 59.46
N THR A 148 19.72 19.20 59.59
CA THR A 148 20.18 20.07 60.67
C THR A 148 19.42 19.74 61.94
N THR A 149 20.08 19.11 62.91
CA THR A 149 19.62 19.05 64.30
C THR A 149 19.67 20.46 64.92
N PRO A 150 18.62 20.94 65.60
CA PRO A 150 18.71 22.11 66.44
C PRO A 150 19.33 21.72 67.78
N SER A 151 20.38 22.44 68.17
CA SER A 151 20.96 22.39 69.51
C SER A 151 20.14 23.31 70.43
N THR A 152 19.54 22.75 71.49
CA THR A 152 19.22 23.41 72.76
C THR A 152 19.08 22.32 73.83
#